data_AF-Q2HH42-F1
#
_entry.id   AF-Q2HH42-F1
#
_cell.length_a   1.000
_cell.length_b   1.000
_cell.length_c   1.000
_cell.angle_alpha   90.00
_cell.angle_beta   90.00
_cell.angle_gamma   90.00
#
_symmetry.space_group_name_H-M   'P 1'
#
loop_
_entity.id
_entity.type
_entity.pdbx_description
1 polymer ?
#
loop_
_entity_poly.entity_id
_entity_poly.type
_entity_poly.pdbx_seq_one_letter_code
_entity_poly.pdbx_strand_id
1 'polypeptide(L)'
;MKFGHAFQEALAAESYPQHWVEKAIPYRQLKKLLGKVREELIKKGYDPDTLHQLLADHNAEYRLETDVSHLLRPKLIVRPNLSLKNTAEVGSLSETHLWAEGTDATSLSQPAQDHGGYETDKWVKIPLNSDSRFFGLLQTDVTQLDALQDEERQSMNDKIKILGTEIAGVAKPRKGILNLSKSDLYRWREIFELYLAAQVFFSTYEVTGGLRKSEKAQKQLVWFQDEVNKRQLPQKFKIESSATAYAQFLALNATLLQNLQFQELNQTAVTKIIKSE
;
A
#
# COMPACT_ATOMS: atom_id res chain seq x y z
N MET A 1 19.52 -2.30 -2.29
CA MET A 1 18.98 -2.94 -1.05
C MET A 1 18.49 -1.99 0.03
N LYS A 2 18.97 -0.72 0.13
CA LYS A 2 18.81 0.15 1.33
C LYS A 2 17.38 0.36 1.89
N PHE A 3 16.34 0.55 1.06
CA PHE A 3 15.01 0.97 1.54
C PHE A 3 14.37 0.02 2.56
N GLY A 4 14.56 -1.31 2.44
CA GLY A 4 13.97 -2.26 3.38
C GLY A 4 14.55 -2.21 4.81
N HIS A 5 15.74 -1.61 4.98
CA HIS A 5 16.28 -1.27 6.29
C HIS A 5 15.79 0.11 6.74
N ALA A 6 15.89 1.12 5.87
CA ALA A 6 15.43 2.49 6.16
C ALA A 6 13.94 2.57 6.56
N PHE A 7 13.09 1.68 6.05
CA PHE A 7 11.68 1.57 6.45
C PHE A 7 11.53 1.05 7.89
N GLN A 8 12.29 0.04 8.29
CA GLN A 8 12.28 -0.46 9.68
C GLN A 8 12.96 0.52 10.64
N GLU A 9 13.99 1.22 10.17
CA GLU A 9 14.68 2.29 10.90
C GLU A 9 13.73 3.46 11.15
N ALA A 10 12.94 3.89 10.15
CA ALA A 10 11.90 4.90 10.33
C ALA A 10 10.80 4.46 11.33
N LEU A 11 10.31 3.21 11.21
CA LEU A 11 9.33 2.64 12.16
C LEU A 11 9.86 2.50 13.60
N ALA A 12 11.18 2.53 13.81
CA ALA A 12 11.81 2.43 15.13
C ALA A 12 12.33 3.78 15.66
N ALA A 13 12.64 4.73 14.77
CA ALA A 13 13.09 6.08 15.12
C ALA A 13 11.92 7.02 15.44
N GLU A 14 10.79 6.86 14.76
CA GLU A 14 9.53 7.50 15.16
C GLU A 14 8.85 6.66 16.25
N SER A 15 8.49 7.28 17.37
CA SER A 15 7.86 6.61 18.51
C SER A 15 6.38 6.29 18.26
N TYR A 16 6.11 5.41 17.30
CA TYR A 16 4.77 4.94 16.98
C TYR A 16 4.21 4.00 18.07
N PRO A 17 2.88 3.96 18.24
CA PRO A 17 2.23 2.91 19.02
C PRO A 17 2.56 1.50 18.48
N GLN A 18 2.77 0.53 19.36
CA GLN A 18 3.12 -0.84 18.96
C GLN A 18 2.05 -1.48 18.04
N HIS A 19 0.77 -1.22 18.29
CA HIS A 19 -0.34 -1.72 17.44
C HIS A 19 -0.38 -1.11 16.04
N TRP A 20 0.33 0.00 15.80
CA TRP A 20 0.56 0.52 14.43
C TRP A 20 1.70 -0.24 13.76
N VAL A 21 2.82 -0.42 14.46
CA VAL A 21 4.01 -1.13 13.94
C VAL A 21 3.69 -2.58 13.60
N GLU A 22 2.84 -3.25 14.39
CA GLU A 22 2.37 -4.62 14.14
C GLU A 22 1.45 -4.74 12.92
N LYS A 23 0.70 -3.68 12.57
CA LYS A 23 -0.15 -3.60 11.37
C LYS A 23 0.56 -2.96 10.15
N ALA A 24 1.84 -2.60 10.26
CA ALA A 24 2.59 -1.94 9.19
C ALA A 24 2.99 -2.92 8.06
N ILE A 25 3.16 -2.43 6.82
CA ILE A 25 3.52 -3.27 5.67
C ILE A 25 4.80 -4.08 5.97
N PRO A 26 4.78 -5.42 5.90
CA PRO A 26 5.94 -6.27 6.14
C PRO A 26 6.87 -6.30 4.91
N TYR A 27 7.39 -5.13 4.52
CA TYR A 27 8.11 -4.90 3.25
C TYR A 27 9.26 -5.89 2.99
N ARG A 28 9.99 -6.30 4.03
CA ARG A 28 11.07 -7.32 3.91
C ARG A 28 10.55 -8.72 3.61
N GLN A 29 9.36 -9.09 4.11
CA GLN A 29 8.72 -10.38 3.84
C GLN A 29 8.13 -10.41 2.43
N LEU A 30 7.38 -9.36 2.05
CA LEU A 30 6.86 -9.18 0.70
C LEU A 30 8.00 -9.22 -0.34
N LYS A 31 9.10 -8.51 -0.11
CA LYS A 31 10.27 -8.55 -1.00
C LYS A 31 10.93 -9.95 -1.08
N LYS A 32 10.85 -10.74 -0.02
CA LYS A 32 11.32 -12.15 -0.02
C LYS A 32 10.38 -13.07 -0.79
N LEU A 33 9.07 -12.77 -0.84
CA LEU A 33 8.12 -13.49 -1.71
C LEU A 33 8.34 -13.13 -3.19
N LEU A 34 8.50 -11.85 -3.52
CA LEU A 34 8.82 -11.38 -4.87
C LEU A 34 10.12 -12.01 -5.42
N GLY A 35 11.15 -12.19 -4.57
CA GLY A 35 12.35 -12.97 -4.94
C GLY A 35 12.00 -14.40 -5.38
N LYS A 36 11.09 -15.06 -4.67
CA LYS A 36 10.59 -16.41 -5.02
C LYS A 36 9.70 -16.42 -6.27
N VAL A 37 8.96 -15.34 -6.57
CA VAL A 37 8.23 -15.21 -7.84
C VAL A 37 9.21 -15.28 -9.01
N ARG A 38 10.31 -14.52 -8.93
CA ARG A 38 11.38 -14.56 -9.94
C ARG A 38 12.07 -15.93 -10.03
N GLU A 39 12.38 -16.56 -8.89
CA GLU A 39 12.92 -17.93 -8.86
C GLU A 39 11.97 -18.96 -9.47
N GLU A 40 10.67 -18.84 -9.20
CA GLU A 40 9.62 -19.73 -9.72
C GLU A 40 9.40 -19.54 -11.24
N LEU A 41 9.46 -18.30 -11.73
CA LEU A 41 9.42 -17.97 -13.16
C LEU A 41 10.63 -18.54 -13.91
N ILE A 42 11.85 -18.25 -13.45
CA ILE A 42 13.09 -18.78 -14.06
C ILE A 42 13.06 -20.32 -14.07
N LYS A 43 12.64 -20.97 -12.97
CA LYS A 43 12.52 -22.44 -12.89
C LYS A 43 11.49 -23.02 -13.86
N LYS A 44 10.53 -22.23 -14.35
CA LYS A 44 9.52 -22.63 -15.35
C LYS A 44 9.95 -22.34 -16.80
N GLY A 45 11.16 -21.83 -17.03
CA GLY A 45 11.63 -21.40 -18.36
C GLY A 45 11.19 -19.97 -18.73
N TYR A 46 10.78 -19.17 -17.74
CA TYR A 46 10.41 -17.77 -17.91
C TYR A 46 11.44 -16.87 -17.21
N ASP A 47 12.65 -16.83 -17.76
CA ASP A 47 13.64 -15.82 -17.37
C ASP A 47 13.21 -14.41 -17.86
N PRO A 48 13.86 -13.32 -17.39
CA PRO A 48 13.46 -11.97 -17.74
C PRO A 48 13.53 -11.66 -19.24
N ASP A 49 14.52 -12.18 -19.96
CA ASP A 49 14.73 -11.86 -21.37
C ASP A 49 13.69 -12.60 -22.23
N THR A 50 13.44 -13.88 -21.93
CA THR A 50 12.33 -14.67 -22.50
C THR A 50 10.97 -14.02 -22.21
N LEU A 51 10.74 -13.50 -21.00
CA LEU A 51 9.49 -12.79 -20.66
C LEU A 51 9.35 -11.47 -21.41
N HIS A 52 10.42 -10.68 -21.53
CA HIS A 52 10.41 -9.43 -22.29
C HIS A 52 10.10 -9.69 -23.77
N GLN A 53 10.68 -10.73 -24.37
CA GLN A 53 10.36 -11.12 -25.74
C GLN A 53 8.89 -11.58 -25.87
N LEU A 54 8.41 -12.49 -25.01
CA LEU A 54 7.02 -12.96 -25.08
C LEU A 54 5.99 -11.84 -24.90
N LEU A 55 6.29 -10.83 -24.08
CA LEU A 55 5.43 -9.65 -23.91
C LEU A 55 5.45 -8.73 -25.14
N ALA A 56 6.63 -8.52 -25.74
CA ALA A 56 6.79 -7.74 -26.97
C ALA A 56 6.11 -8.39 -28.18
N ASP A 57 6.22 -9.72 -28.31
CA ASP A 57 5.59 -10.51 -29.38
C ASP A 57 4.08 -10.76 -29.16
N HIS A 58 3.47 -10.15 -28.12
CA HIS A 58 2.08 -10.39 -27.69
C HIS A 58 1.71 -11.87 -27.46
N ASN A 59 2.71 -12.67 -27.06
CA ASN A 59 2.62 -14.09 -26.76
C ASN A 59 2.52 -14.38 -25.24
N ALA A 60 2.66 -13.38 -24.37
CA ALA A 60 2.35 -13.47 -22.95
C ALA A 60 1.41 -12.36 -22.50
N GLU A 61 0.58 -12.66 -21.50
CA GLU A 61 -0.30 -11.72 -20.83
C GLU A 61 -0.31 -12.02 -19.32
N TYR A 62 -0.27 -10.97 -18.48
CA TYR A 62 -0.38 -11.09 -17.03
C TYR A 62 -1.72 -10.50 -16.57
N ARG A 63 -2.64 -11.37 -16.14
CA ARG A 63 -3.99 -10.98 -15.72
C ARG A 63 -4.12 -11.01 -14.20
N LEU A 64 -4.58 -9.92 -13.61
CA LEU A 64 -5.03 -9.85 -12.22
C LEU A 64 -6.53 -10.14 -12.17
N GLU A 65 -6.90 -11.38 -11.82
CA GLU A 65 -8.29 -11.77 -11.55
C GLU A 65 -8.58 -11.72 -10.04
N THR A 66 -9.84 -11.51 -9.63
CA THR A 66 -10.29 -11.70 -8.23
C THR A 66 -11.05 -13.01 -8.10
N ASP A 67 -10.80 -13.78 -7.04
CA ASP A 67 -11.64 -14.95 -6.72
C ASP A 67 -12.92 -14.59 -5.93
N VAL A 68 -13.69 -15.61 -5.56
CA VAL A 68 -14.96 -15.49 -4.80
C VAL A 68 -14.78 -14.94 -3.38
N SER A 69 -13.55 -14.81 -2.88
CA SER A 69 -13.20 -14.15 -1.62
C SER A 69 -12.60 -12.75 -1.86
N HIS A 70 -12.76 -12.22 -3.09
CA HIS A 70 -12.11 -11.00 -3.60
C HIS A 70 -10.57 -11.01 -3.54
N LEU A 71 -9.95 -12.18 -3.32
CA LEU A 71 -8.49 -12.25 -3.24
C LEU A 71 -7.89 -12.16 -4.64
N LEU A 72 -6.84 -11.35 -4.78
CA LEU A 72 -6.11 -11.21 -6.03
C LEU A 72 -5.42 -12.52 -6.40
N ARG A 73 -5.69 -12.97 -7.63
CA ARG A 73 -5.16 -14.16 -8.30
C ARG A 73 -4.51 -13.73 -9.61
N PRO A 74 -3.24 -13.30 -9.56
CA PRO A 74 -2.50 -13.02 -10.76
C PRO A 74 -2.20 -14.30 -11.53
N LYS A 75 -2.19 -14.20 -12.86
CA LYS A 75 -2.04 -15.32 -13.78
C LYS A 75 -1.21 -14.88 -14.97
N LEU A 76 0.00 -15.44 -15.08
CA LEU A 76 0.73 -15.44 -16.33
C LEU A 76 0.08 -16.44 -17.29
N ILE A 77 -0.27 -15.99 -18.49
CA ILE A 77 -0.86 -16.80 -19.55
C ILE A 77 0.02 -16.63 -20.79
N VAL A 78 0.41 -17.74 -21.43
CA VAL A 78 1.41 -17.74 -22.51
C VAL A 78 0.90 -18.56 -23.70
N ARG A 79 1.07 -18.03 -24.92
CA ARG A 79 0.97 -18.78 -26.17
C ARG A 79 2.23 -19.62 -26.35
N PRO A 80 2.14 -20.96 -26.41
CA PRO A 80 3.30 -21.81 -26.68
C PRO A 80 3.69 -21.69 -28.16
N ASN A 81 4.46 -20.66 -28.48
CA ASN A 81 4.94 -20.40 -29.84
C ASN A 81 5.98 -21.48 -30.24
N LEU A 82 5.83 -22.06 -31.42
CA LEU A 82 6.51 -23.31 -31.84
C LEU A 82 8.02 -23.15 -32.14
N SER A 83 8.57 -21.94 -32.02
CA SER A 83 9.95 -21.60 -32.37
C SER A 83 11.01 -21.97 -31.32
N LEU A 84 10.66 -22.56 -30.17
CA LEU A 84 11.62 -23.16 -29.24
C LEU A 84 12.04 -24.59 -29.67
N LYS A 85 12.47 -24.70 -30.94
CA LYS A 85 13.05 -25.91 -31.54
C LYS A 85 14.25 -25.57 -32.43
N ASN A 86 15.33 -25.06 -31.85
CA ASN A 86 16.62 -25.05 -32.55
C ASN A 86 17.85 -25.00 -31.61
N THR A 87 18.01 -26.02 -30.76
CA THR A 87 19.22 -26.23 -29.93
C THR A 87 19.45 -27.70 -29.53
N ALA A 88 19.15 -28.65 -30.42
CA ALA A 88 19.25 -30.09 -30.10
C ALA A 88 19.52 -31.01 -31.32
N GLU A 89 20.57 -30.73 -32.12
CA GLU A 89 21.11 -31.68 -33.10
C GLU A 89 22.64 -31.84 -32.96
N VAL A 90 23.08 -32.86 -32.22
CA VAL A 90 24.41 -33.51 -32.34
C VAL A 90 24.28 -34.98 -31.87
N GLY A 91 24.68 -35.96 -32.69
CA GLY A 91 24.67 -37.40 -32.35
C GLY A 91 23.48 -38.17 -32.95
N SER A 92 23.56 -39.00 -34.01
CA SER A 92 24.53 -40.07 -34.36
C SER A 92 24.35 -41.29 -33.41
N LEU A 93 24.01 -42.53 -33.84
CA LEU A 93 24.11 -43.23 -35.14
C LEU A 93 23.13 -44.45 -35.27
N SER A 94 22.95 -44.96 -36.51
CA SER A 94 22.65 -46.34 -37.03
C SER A 94 22.29 -47.55 -36.11
N GLU A 95 21.61 -48.65 -36.53
CA GLU A 95 20.86 -49.05 -37.76
C GLU A 95 20.10 -50.40 -37.59
N THR A 96 18.83 -50.49 -38.06
CA THR A 96 18.13 -51.62 -38.76
C THR A 96 17.97 -53.07 -38.23
N HIS A 97 17.09 -53.83 -38.94
CA HIS A 97 16.84 -55.29 -39.00
C HIS A 97 15.97 -55.98 -37.92
N LEU A 98 15.06 -56.94 -38.22
CA LEU A 98 14.27 -57.28 -39.45
C LEU A 98 13.13 -58.30 -39.11
N TRP A 99 11.94 -58.18 -39.76
CA TRP A 99 10.84 -59.17 -40.02
C TRP A 99 10.30 -60.06 -38.84
N ALA A 100 9.15 -60.77 -38.87
CA ALA A 100 8.07 -61.11 -39.84
C ALA A 100 6.80 -61.55 -39.01
N GLU A 101 5.58 -61.84 -39.49
CA GLU A 101 4.76 -61.54 -40.69
C GLU A 101 3.29 -62.03 -40.46
N GLY A 102 2.36 -61.82 -41.42
CA GLY A 102 0.98 -62.37 -41.44
C GLY A 102 -0.14 -61.31 -41.30
N THR A 103 -0.83 -60.87 -42.38
CA THR A 103 -2.01 -61.48 -43.07
C THR A 103 -3.23 -61.67 -42.16
N ASP A 104 -4.43 -61.17 -42.47
CA ASP A 104 -5.12 -61.27 -43.78
C ASP A 104 -5.96 -60.02 -44.19
N ALA A 105 -6.55 -60.02 -45.40
CA ALA A 105 -7.21 -58.87 -46.05
C ALA A 105 -8.73 -58.72 -45.75
N THR A 106 -9.36 -57.57 -45.98
CA THR A 106 -9.97 -57.22 -47.28
C THR A 106 -10.31 -55.72 -47.38
N SER A 107 -10.13 -55.12 -48.56
CA SER A 107 -10.23 -53.68 -48.83
C SER A 107 -11.64 -53.17 -49.16
N LEU A 108 -11.87 -51.84 -49.03
CA LEU A 108 -12.68 -51.06 -49.99
C LEU A 108 -12.33 -49.55 -49.96
N SER A 109 -11.59 -49.12 -51.00
CA SER A 109 -11.45 -47.79 -51.63
C SER A 109 -11.43 -46.48 -50.81
N GLN A 110 -10.40 -45.66 -51.07
CA GLN A 110 -10.31 -44.22 -50.74
C GLN A 110 -11.14 -43.36 -51.74
N PRO A 111 -11.27 -42.03 -51.55
CA PRO A 111 -10.15 -41.11 -51.82
C PRO A 111 -9.74 -40.27 -50.61
N ALA A 112 -8.48 -39.84 -50.59
CA ALA A 112 -7.97 -38.93 -49.56
C ALA A 112 -8.36 -37.48 -49.86
N GLN A 113 -8.79 -36.75 -48.83
CA GLN A 113 -8.53 -35.31 -48.72
C GLN A 113 -7.87 -35.04 -47.37
N ASP A 114 -6.66 -34.49 -47.44
CA ASP A 114 -6.02 -33.84 -46.30
C ASP A 114 -6.83 -32.62 -45.87
N HIS A 115 -6.97 -32.42 -44.56
CA HIS A 115 -6.59 -31.16 -43.91
C HIS A 115 -6.48 -31.37 -42.40
N GLY A 116 -5.29 -31.80 -41.98
CA GLY A 116 -4.88 -31.79 -40.56
C GLY A 116 -4.69 -30.37 -40.02
N GLY A 117 -5.78 -29.64 -39.78
CA GLY A 117 -5.76 -28.28 -39.26
C GLY A 117 -5.43 -28.20 -37.76
N TYR A 118 -4.16 -27.93 -37.42
CA TYR A 118 -3.68 -27.87 -36.04
C TYR A 118 -4.28 -26.69 -35.25
N GLU A 119 -4.94 -26.96 -34.10
CA GLU A 119 -5.41 -25.92 -33.17
C GLU A 119 -4.26 -25.28 -32.34
N THR A 120 -3.34 -24.59 -32.98
CA THR A 120 -2.17 -23.96 -32.34
C THR A 120 -2.39 -22.50 -31.91
N ASP A 121 -3.53 -22.20 -31.26
CA ASP A 121 -3.77 -20.92 -30.56
C ASP A 121 -4.31 -21.09 -29.13
N LYS A 122 -3.95 -22.20 -28.47
CA LYS A 122 -4.38 -22.50 -27.10
C LYS A 122 -3.42 -21.89 -26.07
N TRP A 123 -3.81 -20.72 -25.57
CA TRP A 123 -3.18 -20.03 -24.43
C TRP A 123 -3.08 -20.95 -23.19
N VAL A 124 -1.87 -21.15 -22.70
CA VAL A 124 -1.57 -21.98 -21.52
C VAL A 124 -1.46 -21.11 -20.27
N LYS A 125 -2.17 -21.49 -19.20
CA LYS A 125 -2.11 -20.81 -17.90
C LYS A 125 -0.93 -21.33 -17.10
N ILE A 126 -0.03 -20.45 -16.66
CA ILE A 126 1.13 -20.78 -15.86
C ILE A 126 0.83 -20.48 -14.38
N PRO A 127 0.64 -21.50 -13.51
CA PRO A 127 0.37 -21.27 -12.11
C PRO A 127 1.63 -20.77 -11.39
N LEU A 128 1.53 -19.62 -10.71
CA LEU A 128 2.61 -19.01 -9.93
C LEU A 128 2.18 -19.00 -8.44
N ASN A 129 2.80 -19.88 -7.65
CA ASN A 129 2.40 -20.12 -6.26
C ASN A 129 2.95 -19.06 -5.29
N SER A 130 4.15 -18.57 -5.57
CA SER A 130 4.82 -17.50 -4.81
C SER A 130 4.13 -16.15 -5.00
N ASP A 131 3.55 -15.97 -6.18
CA ASP A 131 2.86 -14.77 -6.68
C ASP A 131 1.47 -14.64 -6.04
N SER A 132 0.65 -15.70 -6.11
CA SER A 132 -0.60 -15.82 -5.35
C SER A 132 -0.42 -15.66 -3.83
N ARG A 133 0.78 -15.94 -3.30
CA ARG A 133 1.15 -15.70 -1.89
C ARG A 133 1.60 -14.26 -1.62
N PHE A 134 2.29 -13.63 -2.57
CA PHE A 134 2.69 -12.22 -2.48
C PHE A 134 1.45 -11.32 -2.45
N PHE A 135 0.55 -11.45 -3.43
CA PHE A 135 -0.66 -10.65 -3.50
C PHE A 135 -1.64 -10.94 -2.35
N GLY A 136 -1.79 -12.20 -1.95
CA GLY A 136 -2.62 -12.57 -0.79
C GLY A 136 -2.13 -11.94 0.53
N LEU A 137 -0.81 -11.87 0.73
CA LEU A 137 -0.21 -11.17 1.87
C LEU A 137 -0.42 -9.66 1.75
N LEU A 138 0.00 -9.05 0.62
CA LEU A 138 -0.12 -7.61 0.39
C LEU A 138 -1.54 -7.09 0.58
N GLN A 139 -2.54 -7.82 0.08
CA GLN A 139 -3.95 -7.48 0.24
C GLN A 139 -4.41 -7.59 1.70
N THR A 140 -3.92 -8.59 2.44
CA THR A 140 -4.18 -8.73 3.88
C THR A 140 -3.59 -7.56 4.66
N ASP A 141 -2.34 -7.21 4.39
CA ASP A 141 -1.62 -6.11 5.08
C ASP A 141 -2.27 -4.75 4.79
N VAL A 142 -2.64 -4.48 3.53
CA VAL A 142 -3.38 -3.25 3.15
C VAL A 142 -4.76 -3.19 3.82
N THR A 143 -5.51 -4.30 3.85
CA THR A 143 -6.81 -4.34 4.54
C THR A 143 -6.68 -4.08 6.05
N GLN A 144 -5.60 -4.55 6.68
CA GLN A 144 -5.32 -4.27 8.10
C GLN A 144 -4.93 -2.81 8.35
N LEU A 145 -4.22 -2.17 7.42
CA LEU A 145 -3.92 -0.73 7.47
C LEU A 145 -5.17 0.14 7.27
N ASP A 146 -6.08 -0.23 6.37
CA ASP A 146 -7.32 0.51 6.17
C ASP A 146 -8.22 0.39 7.42
N ALA A 147 -8.31 -0.80 8.02
CA ALA A 147 -8.99 -1.00 9.31
C ALA A 147 -8.36 -0.18 10.45
N LEU A 148 -7.02 -0.10 10.54
CA LEU A 148 -6.34 0.76 11.51
C LEU A 148 -6.63 2.25 11.28
N GLN A 149 -6.67 2.69 10.03
CA GLN A 149 -7.00 4.08 9.70
C GLN A 149 -8.43 4.42 10.13
N ASP A 150 -9.38 3.49 10.00
CA ASP A 150 -10.75 3.66 10.49
C ASP A 150 -10.85 3.65 12.03
N GLU A 151 -10.14 2.74 12.71
CA GLU A 151 -10.03 2.71 14.18
C GLU A 151 -9.50 4.06 14.72
N GLU A 152 -8.36 4.54 14.19
CA GLU A 152 -7.74 5.79 14.65
C GLU A 152 -8.56 7.03 14.22
N ARG A 153 -9.17 7.03 13.03
CA ARG A 153 -10.09 8.09 12.59
C ARG A 153 -11.28 8.23 13.54
N GLN A 154 -11.89 7.12 13.97
CA GLN A 154 -12.96 7.15 14.96
C GLN A 154 -12.45 7.64 16.32
N SER A 155 -11.32 7.11 16.79
CA SER A 155 -10.68 7.52 18.04
C SER A 155 -10.39 9.03 18.07
N MET A 156 -9.85 9.59 16.99
CA MET A 156 -9.57 11.03 16.85
C MET A 156 -10.85 11.85 16.78
N ASN A 157 -11.89 11.42 16.05
CA ASN A 157 -13.19 12.09 16.03
C ASN A 157 -13.80 12.23 17.43
N ASP A 158 -13.72 11.19 18.26
CA ASP A 158 -14.28 11.22 19.62
C ASP A 158 -13.42 12.05 20.58
N LYS A 159 -12.09 11.99 20.47
CA LYS A 159 -11.16 12.90 21.17
C LYS A 159 -11.44 14.37 20.83
N ILE A 160 -11.68 14.70 19.55
CA ILE A 160 -12.03 16.06 19.09
C ILE A 160 -13.37 16.52 19.71
N LYS A 161 -14.39 15.66 19.76
CA LYS A 161 -15.69 15.98 20.39
C LYS A 161 -15.52 16.31 21.88
N ILE A 162 -14.79 15.47 22.63
CA ILE A 162 -14.53 15.65 24.06
C ILE A 162 -13.83 17.00 24.30
N LEU A 163 -12.70 17.22 23.63
CA LEU A 163 -11.94 18.47 23.69
C LEU A 163 -12.78 19.70 23.32
N GLY A 164 -13.64 19.60 22.29
CA GLY A 164 -14.58 20.65 21.91
C GLY A 164 -15.56 21.01 23.02
N THR A 165 -16.05 20.01 23.77
CA THR A 165 -16.93 20.25 24.93
C THR A 165 -16.20 20.84 26.14
N GLU A 166 -14.96 20.43 26.41
CA GLU A 166 -14.11 21.05 27.45
C GLU A 166 -13.85 22.54 27.14
N ILE A 167 -13.40 22.84 25.91
CA ILE A 167 -13.10 24.20 25.47
C ILE A 167 -14.35 25.08 25.50
N ALA A 168 -15.50 24.56 25.04
CA ALA A 168 -16.78 25.26 25.19
C ALA A 168 -17.18 25.49 26.65
N GLY A 169 -16.76 24.62 27.59
CA GLY A 169 -16.97 24.76 29.02
C GLY A 169 -16.16 25.89 29.68
N VAL A 170 -14.91 26.12 29.24
CA VAL A 170 -14.04 27.21 29.74
C VAL A 170 -14.20 28.54 28.99
N ALA A 171 -14.75 28.50 27.77
CA ALA A 171 -15.13 29.70 27.03
C ALA A 171 -16.44 30.34 27.55
N LYS A 172 -17.42 29.55 28.00
CA LYS A 172 -18.70 30.08 28.49
C LYS A 172 -18.51 31.01 29.72
N PRO A 173 -19.04 32.25 29.71
CA PRO A 173 -19.02 33.12 30.89
C PRO A 173 -19.95 32.55 31.96
N ARG A 174 -19.37 31.97 33.03
CA ARG A 174 -20.11 31.45 34.18
C ARG A 174 -20.80 32.61 34.91
N LYS A 175 -22.14 32.62 34.92
CA LYS A 175 -22.94 33.60 35.68
C LYS A 175 -22.71 33.40 37.19
N GLY A 176 -21.99 34.32 37.81
CA GLY A 176 -21.90 34.45 39.26
C GLY A 176 -22.88 35.51 39.78
N ILE A 177 -23.21 35.45 41.07
CA ILE A 177 -24.08 36.44 41.73
C ILE A 177 -23.40 37.82 41.85
N LEU A 178 -22.07 37.88 41.71
CA LEU A 178 -21.30 39.10 41.48
C LEU A 178 -20.50 38.99 40.15
N ASN A 179 -20.34 40.12 39.46
CA ASN A 179 -20.04 40.21 38.02
C ASN A 179 -18.57 39.94 37.60
N LEU A 180 -17.91 38.89 38.12
CA LEU A 180 -16.59 38.43 37.64
C LEU A 180 -16.64 36.98 37.13
N SER A 181 -17.24 36.78 35.96
CA SER A 181 -17.14 35.50 35.25
C SER A 181 -15.71 35.26 34.74
N LYS A 182 -14.94 34.38 35.38
CA LYS A 182 -13.72 33.83 34.74
C LYS A 182 -14.12 33.04 33.50
N SER A 183 -13.59 33.46 32.35
CA SER A 183 -13.71 32.80 31.04
C SER A 183 -12.43 33.09 30.26
N ASP A 184 -11.98 32.11 29.49
CA ASP A 184 -10.80 32.19 28.63
C ASP A 184 -11.13 32.32 27.13
N LEU A 185 -12.39 32.62 26.79
CA LEU A 185 -12.92 32.70 25.41
C LEU A 185 -11.98 33.43 24.43
N TYR A 186 -11.50 34.62 24.79
CA TYR A 186 -10.63 35.42 23.92
C TYR A 186 -9.24 34.81 23.70
N ARG A 187 -8.70 34.04 24.67
CA ARG A 187 -7.43 33.31 24.48
C ARG A 187 -7.62 32.14 23.55
N TRP A 188 -8.69 31.37 23.76
CA TRP A 188 -9.06 30.25 22.89
C TRP A 188 -9.36 30.71 21.46
N ARG A 189 -10.04 31.86 21.30
CA ARG A 189 -10.23 32.50 20.00
C ARG A 189 -8.89 32.82 19.32
N GLU A 190 -7.95 33.47 20.00
CA GLU A 190 -6.65 33.80 19.41
C GLU A 190 -5.83 32.55 19.06
N ILE A 191 -5.87 31.51 19.91
CA ILE A 191 -5.25 30.20 19.63
C ILE A 191 -5.85 29.56 18.37
N PHE A 192 -7.18 29.59 18.20
CA PHE A 192 -7.82 29.05 17.00
C PHE A 192 -7.60 29.91 15.74
N GLU A 193 -7.58 31.24 15.86
CA GLU A 193 -7.24 32.13 14.75
C GLU A 193 -5.80 31.89 14.27
N LEU A 194 -4.86 31.66 15.19
CA LEU A 194 -3.50 31.22 14.87
C LEU A 194 -3.45 29.83 14.21
N TYR A 195 -4.19 28.86 14.75
CA TYR A 195 -4.19 27.49 14.23
C TYR A 195 -4.81 27.40 12.81
N LEU A 196 -5.87 28.16 12.56
CA LEU A 196 -6.49 28.28 11.23
C LEU A 196 -5.54 28.99 10.25
N ALA A 197 -4.84 30.04 10.68
CA ALA A 197 -3.83 30.71 9.86
C ALA A 197 -2.64 29.80 9.50
N ALA A 198 -2.23 28.90 10.41
CA ALA A 198 -1.15 27.94 10.19
C ALA A 198 -1.45 26.94 9.05
N GLN A 199 -2.74 26.67 8.75
CA GLN A 199 -3.16 25.74 7.69
C GLN A 199 -2.40 24.40 7.77
N VAL A 200 -2.40 23.76 8.94
CA VAL A 200 -1.45 22.69 9.28
C VAL A 200 -1.53 21.48 8.34
N PHE A 201 -2.71 20.85 8.27
CA PHE A 201 -2.92 19.59 7.55
C PHE A 201 -3.54 19.76 6.16
N PHE A 202 -4.11 20.93 5.86
CA PHE A 202 -4.74 21.24 4.59
C PHE A 202 -4.42 22.67 4.15
N SER A 203 -4.38 22.90 2.84
CA SER A 203 -4.06 24.18 2.20
C SER A 203 -5.24 24.71 1.40
N THR A 204 -5.55 26.00 1.53
CA THR A 204 -6.65 26.66 0.78
C THR A 204 -6.19 27.41 -0.47
N TYR A 205 -4.88 27.47 -0.73
CA TYR A 205 -4.32 28.16 -1.91
C TYR A 205 -4.50 27.33 -3.19
N GLU A 206 -5.11 27.90 -4.23
CA GLU A 206 -5.49 27.22 -5.48
C GLU A 206 -4.35 26.39 -6.12
N VAL A 207 -3.13 26.94 -6.18
CA VAL A 207 -1.96 26.30 -6.80
C VAL A 207 -1.37 25.15 -5.95
N THR A 208 -1.70 25.09 -4.65
CA THR A 208 -1.19 24.06 -3.72
C THR A 208 -2.28 23.54 -2.79
N GLY A 209 -3.50 23.40 -3.32
CA GLY A 209 -4.69 23.08 -2.54
C GLY A 209 -4.74 21.62 -2.06
N GLY A 210 -5.47 21.38 -0.99
CA GLY A 210 -5.73 20.04 -0.46
C GLY A 210 -4.77 19.61 0.65
N LEU A 211 -4.60 18.30 0.81
CA LEU A 211 -3.91 17.71 1.96
C LEU A 211 -2.39 17.97 1.91
N ARG A 212 -1.82 18.39 3.04
CA ARG A 212 -0.38 18.67 3.16
C ARG A 212 0.38 17.40 3.54
N LYS A 213 1.62 17.30 3.04
CA LYS A 213 2.57 16.25 3.44
C LYS A 213 3.06 16.44 4.88
N SER A 214 3.46 15.35 5.53
CA SER A 214 3.92 15.34 6.92
C SER A 214 4.99 16.41 7.22
N GLU A 215 6.04 16.48 6.41
CA GLU A 215 7.15 17.45 6.52
C GLU A 215 6.66 18.91 6.51
N LYS A 216 5.62 19.23 5.73
CA LYS A 216 5.00 20.56 5.71
C LYS A 216 4.08 20.79 6.89
N ALA A 217 3.30 19.78 7.31
CA ALA A 217 2.44 19.86 8.48
C ALA A 217 3.25 20.07 9.77
N GLN A 218 4.34 19.33 9.95
CA GLN A 218 5.29 19.50 11.06
C GLN A 218 5.81 20.94 11.15
N LYS A 219 6.25 21.51 10.03
CA LYS A 219 6.74 22.90 9.96
C LYS A 219 5.67 23.93 10.34
N GLN A 220 4.39 23.68 10.01
CA GLN A 220 3.29 24.55 10.45
C GLN A 220 2.92 24.36 11.93
N LEU A 221 3.01 23.15 12.48
CA LEU A 221 2.83 22.95 13.93
C LEU A 221 3.91 23.66 14.75
N VAL A 222 5.17 23.62 14.31
CA VAL A 222 6.26 24.39 14.93
C VAL A 222 5.97 25.89 14.84
N TRP A 223 5.63 26.42 13.65
CA TRP A 223 5.27 27.84 13.49
C TRP A 223 4.09 28.27 14.39
N PHE A 224 3.04 27.46 14.44
CA PHE A 224 1.89 27.69 15.31
C PHE A 224 2.29 27.73 16.79
N GLN A 225 3.10 26.76 17.22
CA GLN A 225 3.57 26.66 18.60
C GLN A 225 4.44 27.86 18.99
N ASP A 226 5.32 28.30 18.07
CA ASP A 226 6.16 29.49 18.24
C ASP A 226 5.32 30.76 18.35
N GLU A 227 4.29 30.95 17.52
CA GLU A 227 3.39 32.11 17.61
C GLU A 227 2.61 32.15 18.93
N VAL A 228 2.06 31.00 19.37
CA VAL A 228 1.36 30.90 20.66
C VAL A 228 2.31 31.19 21.84
N ASN A 229 3.57 30.75 21.75
CA ASN A 229 4.60 30.97 22.77
C ASN A 229 5.08 32.43 22.82
N LYS A 230 5.37 33.06 21.67
CA LYS A 230 5.74 34.49 21.59
C LYS A 230 4.70 35.38 22.27
N ARG A 231 3.42 35.03 22.11
CA ARG A 231 2.28 35.78 22.68
C ARG A 231 1.92 35.34 24.09
N GLN A 232 2.59 34.33 24.64
CA GLN A 232 2.41 33.82 26.00
C GLN A 232 0.95 33.47 26.34
N LEU A 233 0.19 32.92 25.37
CA LEU A 233 -1.23 32.62 25.56
C LEU A 233 -1.48 31.55 26.64
N PRO A 234 -0.68 30.48 26.76
CA PRO A 234 -0.86 29.47 27.81
C PRO A 234 -0.68 30.02 29.22
N GLN A 235 0.31 30.91 29.42
CA GLN A 235 0.57 31.56 30.71
C GLN A 235 -0.54 32.58 31.09
N LYS A 236 -1.35 33.01 30.12
CA LYS A 236 -2.44 33.99 30.33
C LYS A 236 -3.77 33.36 30.73
N PHE A 237 -3.93 32.04 30.70
CA PHE A 237 -5.19 31.37 31.07
C PHE A 237 -5.64 31.69 32.50
N LYS A 238 -6.95 31.89 32.70
CA LYS A 238 -7.57 32.18 34.00
C LYS A 238 -8.14 30.93 34.68
N ILE A 239 -8.28 29.84 33.92
CA ILE A 239 -8.87 28.58 34.34
C ILE A 239 -7.86 27.46 34.06
N GLU A 240 -7.53 26.66 35.07
CA GLU A 240 -6.55 25.55 34.97
C GLU A 240 -6.93 24.52 33.90
N SER A 241 -8.22 24.17 33.80
CA SER A 241 -8.76 23.31 32.74
C SER A 241 -8.53 23.85 31.32
N SER A 242 -8.32 25.16 31.12
CA SER A 242 -7.89 25.70 29.82
C SER A 242 -6.45 25.26 29.47
N ALA A 243 -5.55 25.19 30.45
CA ALA A 243 -4.20 24.66 30.23
C ALA A 243 -4.23 23.15 29.96
N THR A 244 -5.07 22.39 30.67
CA THR A 244 -5.28 20.95 30.40
C THR A 244 -5.80 20.71 28.98
N ALA A 245 -6.87 21.42 28.57
CA ALA A 245 -7.42 21.32 27.22
C ALA A 245 -6.42 21.79 26.15
N TYR A 246 -5.57 22.78 26.43
CA TYR A 246 -4.49 23.18 25.52
C TYR A 246 -3.41 22.09 25.38
N ALA A 247 -3.03 21.42 26.47
CA ALA A 247 -2.14 20.26 26.41
C ALA A 247 -2.75 19.09 25.63
N GLN A 248 -4.04 18.78 25.84
CA GLN A 248 -4.78 17.80 25.02
C GLN A 248 -4.79 18.20 23.53
N PHE A 249 -5.03 19.47 23.21
CA PHE A 249 -5.03 19.99 21.84
C PHE A 249 -3.66 19.78 21.16
N LEU A 250 -2.56 20.07 21.85
CA LEU A 250 -1.21 19.82 21.30
C LEU A 250 -0.95 18.32 21.10
N ALA A 251 -1.31 17.48 22.07
CA ALA A 251 -1.17 16.02 21.96
C ALA A 251 -1.96 15.45 20.77
N LEU A 252 -3.19 15.91 20.56
CA LEU A 252 -4.05 15.48 19.45
C LEU A 252 -3.44 15.87 18.09
N ASN A 253 -2.87 17.08 17.98
CA ASN A 253 -2.15 17.50 16.78
C ASN A 253 -0.85 16.71 16.54
N ALA A 254 -0.14 16.31 17.59
CA ALA A 254 1.00 15.41 17.47
C ALA A 254 0.57 14.01 16.99
N THR A 255 -0.53 13.44 17.52
CA THR A 255 -1.10 12.17 17.03
C THR A 255 -1.52 12.25 15.56
N LEU A 256 -2.16 13.36 15.13
CA LEU A 256 -2.50 13.58 13.72
C LEU A 256 -1.26 13.61 12.81
N LEU A 257 -0.19 14.28 13.26
CA LEU A 257 1.07 14.32 12.50
C LEU A 257 1.70 12.92 12.40
N GLN A 258 1.77 12.17 13.51
CA GLN A 258 2.30 10.80 13.51
C GLN A 258 1.47 9.88 12.61
N ASN A 259 0.13 10.01 12.61
CA ASN A 259 -0.74 9.22 11.75
C ASN A 259 -0.48 9.50 10.26
N LEU A 260 -0.29 10.77 9.90
CA LEU A 260 0.08 11.20 8.56
C LEU A 260 1.48 10.71 8.15
N GLN A 261 2.48 10.75 9.04
CA GLN A 261 3.82 10.18 8.80
C GLN A 261 3.74 8.67 8.55
N PHE A 262 3.00 7.94 9.39
CA PHE A 262 2.79 6.50 9.26
C PHE A 262 2.08 6.12 7.96
N GLN A 263 1.05 6.89 7.55
CA GLN A 263 0.37 6.74 6.26
C GLN A 263 1.33 6.96 5.08
N GLU A 264 2.10 8.06 5.06
CA GLU A 264 3.07 8.33 3.99
C GLU A 264 4.16 7.27 3.89
N LEU A 265 4.65 6.77 5.04
CA LEU A 265 5.67 5.72 5.13
C LEU A 265 5.16 4.39 4.57
N ASN A 266 3.96 3.96 4.96
CA ASN A 266 3.34 2.73 4.43
C ASN A 266 2.92 2.87 2.96
N GLN A 267 2.31 3.99 2.55
CA GLN A 267 1.99 4.24 1.13
C GLN A 267 3.25 4.23 0.25
N THR A 268 4.37 4.77 0.75
CA THR A 268 5.67 4.70 0.08
C THR A 268 6.18 3.27 -0.01
N ALA A 269 5.98 2.43 1.01
CA ALA A 269 6.34 1.01 0.99
C ALA A 269 5.48 0.19 0.01
N VAL A 270 4.15 0.37 0.00
CA VAL A 270 3.23 -0.24 -0.98
C VAL A 270 3.62 0.18 -2.41
N THR A 271 3.79 1.49 -2.64
CA THR A 271 4.19 2.00 -3.96
C THR A 271 5.53 1.43 -4.42
N LYS A 272 6.48 1.23 -3.51
CA LYS A 272 7.82 0.66 -3.81
C LYS A 272 7.85 -0.87 -3.90
N ILE A 273 6.85 -1.59 -3.39
CA ILE A 273 6.79 -3.04 -3.55
C ILE A 273 6.09 -3.40 -4.87
N ILE A 274 4.96 -2.74 -5.18
CA ILE A 274 4.24 -2.90 -6.45
C ILE A 274 5.11 -2.45 -7.63
N LYS A 275 5.81 -1.31 -7.54
CA LYS A 275 6.79 -0.87 -8.56
C LYS A 275 8.15 -1.60 -8.49
N SER A 276 8.21 -2.76 -7.86
CA SER A 276 9.39 -3.63 -7.91
C SER A 276 9.13 -5.01 -8.50
N GLU A 277 7.87 -5.27 -8.87
CA GLU A 277 7.49 -6.28 -9.86
C GLU A 277 7.70 -5.72 -11.28
#